data_AF-A0A7S4J6S0-F1
#
_entry.id   AF-A0A7S4J6S0-F1
#
_cell.length_a   1.000
_cell.length_b   1.000
_cell.length_c   1.000
_cell.angle_alpha   90.00
_cell.angle_beta   90.00
_cell.angle_gamma   90.00
#
_symmetry.space_group_name_H-M   'P 1'
#
loop_
_entity.id
_entity.type
_entity.pdbx_description
1 polymer ?
#
loop_
_entity_poly.entity_id
_entity_poly.type
_entity_poly.pdbx_seq_one_letter_code
_entity_poly.pdbx_strand_id
1 'polypeptide(L)'
;HRARSMPPETPSRPRAGPRMMSNTPIPIINFRTNSDFPASKLPASMCMELADHLVPFDDAEYSSCTLLKGRAERVLIPWDDHLAKEMDYAPCVTHDGVDYMVGTIEDGGLLVPHHHQSGGRAYWLQSKLHNAIYGQVRYGTVLQKIHEPLQVMLPPPPSNDASSSSSKEPEWTSVKLIKWMATTEAVAIKEMSWEHIRSQGAQLAEDPIKEVGAMQYLQNWVNANANHQGLSADDPHRDITPENNHIMMLMDLLSDDDHLYSITPFAKHGRLLDIIEGKSRFSEPEARYWMRQILTGLAVLKNAGVTHRDMSP
;
A
#
# COMPACT_ATOMS: atom_id res chain seq x y z
N HIS A 1 74.04 -18.45 11.83
CA HIS A 1 72.80 -18.73 12.60
C HIS A 1 72.03 -17.44 12.91
N ARG A 2 70.96 -17.17 12.14
CA ARG A 2 69.64 -16.65 12.58
C ARG A 2 68.93 -16.02 11.37
N ALA A 3 68.21 -16.86 10.63
CA ALA A 3 67.15 -16.42 9.75
C ALA A 3 66.01 -15.84 10.62
N ARG A 4 65.54 -14.63 10.31
CA ARG A 4 64.32 -14.08 10.90
C ARG A 4 63.14 -14.64 10.11
N SER A 5 62.29 -15.42 10.78
CA SER A 5 61.01 -15.89 10.26
C SER A 5 60.02 -14.73 10.16
N MET A 6 59.45 -14.50 8.98
CA MET A 6 58.24 -13.67 8.85
C MET A 6 57.03 -14.40 9.47
N PRO A 7 56.10 -13.69 10.12
CA PRO A 7 54.85 -14.30 10.57
C PRO A 7 53.93 -14.59 9.37
N PRO A 8 53.06 -15.62 9.46
CA PRO A 8 52.14 -15.97 8.37
C PRO A 8 51.07 -14.88 8.20
N GLU A 9 50.80 -14.53 6.95
CA GLU A 9 49.68 -13.67 6.56
C GLU A 9 48.37 -14.27 7.06
N THR A 10 47.60 -13.46 7.79
CA THR A 10 46.23 -13.80 8.17
C THR A 10 45.34 -13.70 6.92
N PRO A 11 44.45 -14.67 6.66
CA PRO A 11 43.58 -14.58 5.50
C PRO A 11 42.63 -13.40 5.68
N SER A 12 42.77 -12.40 4.82
CA SER A 12 41.89 -11.24 4.73
C SER A 12 40.44 -11.71 4.59
N ARG A 13 39.58 -11.32 5.54
CA ARG A 13 38.11 -11.45 5.41
C ARG A 13 37.69 -10.94 4.02
N PRO A 14 36.82 -11.65 3.29
CA PRO A 14 36.27 -11.12 2.05
C PRO A 14 35.59 -9.79 2.38
N ARG A 15 35.97 -8.73 1.66
CA ARG A 15 35.25 -7.45 1.68
C ARG A 15 33.78 -7.78 1.41
N ALA A 16 32.92 -7.51 2.39
CA ALA A 16 31.49 -7.51 2.17
C ALA A 16 31.21 -6.49 1.05
N GLY A 17 30.85 -6.99 -0.13
CA GLY A 17 30.32 -6.14 -1.20
C GLY A 17 29.11 -5.37 -0.70
N PRO A 18 28.74 -4.26 -1.36
CA PRO A 18 27.55 -3.51 -0.99
C PRO A 18 26.37 -4.48 -0.91
N ARG A 19 25.71 -4.53 0.26
CA ARG A 19 24.46 -5.27 0.44
C ARG A 19 23.51 -4.80 -0.65
N MET A 20 23.26 -5.65 -1.64
CA MET A 20 22.21 -5.41 -2.62
C MET A 20 20.92 -5.18 -1.84
N MET A 21 20.22 -4.09 -2.20
CA MET A 21 18.93 -3.75 -1.63
C MET A 21 18.01 -4.97 -1.71
N SER A 22 17.19 -5.17 -0.68
CA SER A 22 16.29 -6.32 -0.56
C SER A 22 15.57 -6.61 -1.88
N ASN A 23 15.53 -7.88 -2.30
CA ASN A 23 14.85 -8.39 -3.50
C ASN A 23 13.31 -8.21 -3.47
N THR A 24 12.78 -7.34 -2.61
CA THR A 24 11.36 -7.01 -2.61
C THR A 24 11.12 -6.07 -3.79
N PRO A 25 10.28 -6.43 -4.77
CA PRO A 25 9.99 -5.56 -5.91
C PRO A 25 9.41 -4.25 -5.39
N ILE A 26 10.10 -3.14 -5.66
CA ILE A 26 9.61 -1.81 -5.33
C ILE A 26 8.84 -1.33 -6.57
N PRO A 27 7.53 -1.04 -6.48
CA PRO A 27 6.85 -0.32 -7.54
C PRO A 27 7.47 1.08 -7.63
N ILE A 28 8.14 1.38 -8.75
CA ILE A 28 8.91 2.63 -8.94
C ILE A 28 8.12 3.64 -9.76
N ILE A 29 7.21 3.17 -10.63
CA ILE A 29 6.37 4.04 -11.44
C ILE A 29 5.02 4.22 -10.75
N ASN A 30 4.74 5.44 -10.28
CA ASN A 30 3.44 5.80 -9.73
C ASN A 30 2.59 6.50 -10.78
N PHE A 31 1.35 6.06 -10.99
CA PHE A 31 0.45 6.74 -11.91
C PHE A 31 0.17 8.17 -11.48
N ARG A 32 0.06 9.05 -12.48
CA ARG A 32 -0.46 10.39 -12.30
C ARG A 32 -1.63 10.63 -13.23
N THR A 33 -2.48 11.56 -12.87
CA THR A 33 -3.70 11.96 -13.58
C THR A 33 -3.52 12.43 -15.01
N ASN A 34 -2.31 12.85 -15.38
CA ASN A 34 -1.99 13.18 -16.75
C ASN A 34 -1.77 11.94 -17.64
N SER A 35 -1.81 10.72 -17.09
CA SER A 35 -1.60 9.50 -17.86
C SER A 35 -2.65 9.38 -18.97
N ASP A 36 -2.18 9.24 -20.20
CA ASP A 36 -3.03 8.87 -21.33
C ASP A 36 -3.17 7.36 -21.31
N PHE A 37 -4.39 6.87 -21.30
CA PHE A 37 -4.69 5.46 -21.51
C PHE A 37 -5.61 5.39 -22.73
N PRO A 38 -5.79 4.24 -23.38
CA PRO A 38 -6.49 4.15 -24.67
C PRO A 38 -7.88 4.81 -24.69
N ALA A 39 -8.47 4.92 -23.50
CA ALA A 39 -9.69 5.61 -23.16
C ALA A 39 -9.73 7.13 -23.19
N SER A 40 -8.61 7.79 -22.93
CA SER A 40 -8.60 9.13 -22.35
C SER A 40 -9.06 10.23 -23.30
N LYS A 41 -9.31 9.89 -24.58
CA LYS A 41 -9.60 10.83 -25.67
C LYS A 41 -10.80 10.44 -26.56
N LEU A 42 -11.50 9.35 -26.27
CA LEU A 42 -12.59 8.86 -27.13
C LEU A 42 -13.95 9.23 -26.50
N PRO A 43 -14.94 9.71 -27.29
CA PRO A 43 -16.34 9.63 -26.89
C PRO A 43 -16.72 8.15 -26.76
N ALA A 44 -17.49 7.78 -25.73
CA ALA A 44 -17.83 6.39 -25.37
C ALA A 44 -18.26 5.50 -26.56
N SER A 45 -18.87 6.09 -27.60
CA SER A 45 -19.36 5.39 -28.79
C SER A 45 -18.28 4.98 -29.81
N MET A 46 -17.06 5.51 -29.74
CA MET A 46 -16.06 5.39 -30.82
C MET A 46 -14.83 4.54 -30.47
N CYS A 47 -14.77 4.00 -29.25
CA CYS A 47 -13.72 3.08 -28.80
C CYS A 47 -13.67 1.73 -29.53
N MET A 48 -14.71 1.40 -30.30
CA MET A 48 -14.95 0.06 -30.85
C MET A 48 -14.12 -0.28 -32.10
N GLU A 49 -13.57 0.67 -32.86
CA GLU A 49 -13.00 0.40 -34.20
C GLU A 49 -11.46 0.39 -34.31
N LEU A 50 -10.70 0.78 -33.27
CA LEU A 50 -9.26 1.06 -33.43
C LEU A 50 -8.29 0.26 -32.55
N ALA A 51 -8.74 -0.80 -31.88
CA ALA A 51 -7.81 -1.68 -31.20
C ALA A 51 -8.26 -3.11 -31.27
N ASP A 52 -7.39 -3.94 -31.85
CA ASP A 52 -7.69 -5.34 -32.06
C ASP A 52 -7.99 -6.10 -30.76
N HIS A 53 -7.69 -5.57 -29.56
CA HIS A 53 -8.34 -6.01 -28.32
C HIS A 53 -8.38 -4.89 -27.26
N LEU A 54 -9.09 -3.79 -27.52
CA LEU A 54 -9.49 -2.91 -26.41
C LEU A 54 -10.54 -3.62 -25.57
N VAL A 55 -10.17 -4.01 -24.37
CA VAL A 55 -11.16 -4.22 -23.31
C VAL A 55 -11.81 -2.86 -23.08
N PRO A 56 -13.15 -2.74 -23.22
CA PRO A 56 -13.86 -1.52 -22.88
C PRO A 56 -13.48 -1.13 -21.45
N PHE A 57 -12.89 0.05 -21.28
CA PHE A 57 -12.89 0.69 -19.98
C PHE A 57 -14.28 1.32 -19.87
N ASP A 58 -15.02 0.97 -18.84
CA ASP A 58 -16.26 1.69 -18.56
C ASP A 58 -15.89 3.12 -18.16
N ASP A 59 -16.71 4.10 -18.56
CA ASP A 59 -16.62 5.47 -18.07
C ASP A 59 -16.51 5.39 -16.54
N ALA A 60 -15.45 6.00 -16.00
CA ALA A 60 -14.96 5.72 -14.66
C ALA A 60 -15.89 6.20 -13.52
N GLU A 61 -17.16 6.50 -13.80
CA GLU A 61 -18.15 6.82 -12.80
C GLU A 61 -18.40 5.67 -11.80
N TYR A 62 -18.22 4.39 -12.14
CA TYR A 62 -18.53 3.31 -11.20
C TYR A 62 -17.67 2.05 -11.38
N SER A 63 -16.37 2.16 -11.14
CA SER A 63 -15.64 0.98 -10.67
C SER A 63 -16.37 0.38 -9.46
N SER A 64 -16.28 -0.94 -9.24
CA SER A 64 -16.92 -1.65 -8.13
C SER A 64 -16.35 -1.26 -6.76
N CYS A 65 -16.36 0.03 -6.42
CA CYS A 65 -15.92 0.56 -5.15
C CYS A 65 -16.91 0.14 -4.08
N THR A 66 -16.36 -0.11 -2.90
CA THR A 66 -17.11 -0.77 -1.85
C THR A 66 -17.46 0.20 -0.72
N LEU A 67 -18.76 0.30 -0.38
CA LEU A 67 -19.31 1.23 0.63
C LEU A 67 -18.80 0.94 2.05
N LEU A 68 -18.24 1.94 2.73
CA LEU A 68 -17.72 1.82 4.10
C LEU A 68 -18.81 1.97 5.17
N LYS A 69 -18.65 1.27 6.30
CA LYS A 69 -19.41 1.48 7.54
C LYS A 69 -18.49 1.32 8.75
N GLY A 70 -18.42 2.32 9.62
CA GLY A 70 -17.57 2.30 10.82
C GLY A 70 -18.31 2.58 12.12
N ARG A 71 -18.23 1.64 13.08
CA ARG A 71 -18.28 1.87 14.53
C ARG A 71 -16.85 1.72 15.06
N ALA A 72 -16.58 2.17 16.30
CA ALA A 72 -15.31 1.89 16.95
C ALA A 72 -15.07 0.37 17.02
N GLU A 73 -14.07 -0.12 16.29
CA GLU A 73 -13.66 -1.52 16.28
C GLU A 73 -12.42 -1.72 17.18
N ARG A 74 -12.22 -2.96 17.62
CA ARG A 74 -11.06 -3.38 18.43
C ARG A 74 -10.21 -4.32 17.60
N VAL A 75 -8.89 -4.16 17.71
CA VAL A 75 -7.92 -4.87 16.86
C VAL A 75 -6.75 -5.41 17.69
N LEU A 76 -6.16 -6.54 17.28
CA LEU A 76 -4.88 -6.99 17.80
C LEU A 76 -3.74 -6.27 17.07
N ILE A 77 -2.76 -5.78 17.82
CA ILE A 77 -1.54 -5.18 17.29
C ILE A 77 -0.38 -6.06 17.74
N PRO A 78 0.53 -6.47 16.83
CA PRO A 78 1.70 -7.26 17.19
C PRO A 78 2.47 -6.60 18.34
N TRP A 79 2.91 -7.42 19.31
CA TRP A 79 3.70 -6.91 20.41
C TRP A 79 5.04 -6.37 19.92
N ASP A 80 5.32 -5.11 20.26
CA ASP A 80 6.60 -4.44 20.03
C ASP A 80 6.97 -3.67 21.30
N ASP A 81 8.13 -3.97 21.86
CA ASP A 81 8.64 -3.33 23.09
C ASP A 81 8.78 -1.81 22.96
N HIS A 82 8.92 -1.28 21.73
CA HIS A 82 8.93 0.15 21.46
C HIS A 82 7.51 0.74 21.53
N LEU A 83 6.51 0.08 20.93
CA LEU A 83 5.11 0.53 20.98
C LEU A 83 4.50 0.35 22.37
N ALA A 84 4.88 -0.71 23.09
CA ALA A 84 4.41 -0.98 24.45
C ALA A 84 4.75 0.15 25.43
N LYS A 85 5.88 0.86 25.21
CA LYS A 85 6.28 2.02 26.02
C LYS A 85 5.43 3.27 25.74
N GLU A 86 4.90 3.40 24.53
CA GLU A 86 3.99 4.49 24.18
C GLU A 86 2.56 4.21 24.67
N MET A 87 2.21 2.93 24.78
CA MET A 87 0.88 2.45 25.17
C MET A 87 0.87 1.80 26.57
N ASP A 88 1.35 2.54 27.57
CA ASP A 88 1.59 2.11 28.97
C ASP A 88 0.39 1.40 29.68
N TYR A 89 -0.80 1.44 29.06
CA TYR A 89 -2.06 0.85 29.56
C TYR A 89 -2.82 -0.01 28.54
N ALA A 90 -2.23 -0.38 27.40
CA ALA A 90 -2.90 -1.24 26.43
C ALA A 90 -3.08 -2.67 26.98
N PRO A 91 -4.29 -3.24 26.94
CA PRO A 91 -4.49 -4.63 27.37
C PRO A 91 -3.72 -5.59 26.49
N CYS A 92 -3.04 -6.57 27.09
CA CYS A 92 -2.31 -7.61 26.37
C CYS A 92 -3.14 -8.88 26.28
N VAL A 93 -3.09 -9.57 25.15
CA VAL A 93 -3.69 -10.90 24.98
C VAL A 93 -2.74 -11.82 24.23
N THR A 94 -2.69 -13.09 24.65
CA THR A 94 -1.97 -14.13 23.92
C THR A 94 -2.93 -14.81 22.96
N HIS A 95 -2.57 -14.87 21.67
CA HIS A 95 -3.30 -15.56 20.62
C HIS A 95 -2.32 -16.40 19.79
N ASP A 96 -2.64 -17.69 19.60
CA ASP A 96 -1.76 -18.65 18.91
C ASP A 96 -0.31 -18.69 19.45
N GLY A 97 -0.15 -18.52 20.77
CA GLY A 97 1.15 -18.55 21.45
C GLY A 97 2.01 -17.29 21.26
N VAL A 98 1.44 -16.23 20.67
CA VAL A 98 2.09 -14.93 20.49
C VAL A 98 1.31 -13.87 21.26
N ASP A 99 2.03 -12.96 21.91
CA ASP A 99 1.43 -11.84 22.64
C ASP A 99 1.10 -10.68 21.69
N TYR A 100 -0.04 -10.04 21.93
CA TYR A 100 -0.58 -8.92 21.18
C TYR A 100 -1.09 -7.84 22.13
N MET A 101 -1.00 -6.58 21.71
CA MET A 101 -1.71 -5.47 22.34
C MET A 101 -3.10 -5.32 21.74
N VAL A 102 -4.09 -4.94 22.55
CA VAL A 102 -5.44 -4.62 22.09
C VAL A 102 -5.53 -3.12 21.81
N GLY A 103 -5.67 -2.79 20.53
CA GLY A 103 -5.88 -1.42 20.04
C GLY A 103 -7.35 -1.07 19.87
N THR A 104 -7.65 0.22 20.01
CA THR A 104 -8.96 0.80 19.71
C THR A 104 -8.83 1.78 18.56
N ILE A 105 -9.70 1.65 17.54
CA ILE A 105 -9.76 2.57 16.41
C ILE A 105 -10.83 3.62 16.71
N GLU A 106 -10.46 4.73 17.35
CA GLU A 106 -11.37 5.86 17.62
C GLU A 106 -11.08 7.08 16.72
N ASP A 107 -9.81 7.30 16.30
CA ASP A 107 -9.42 8.47 15.45
C ASP A 107 -8.91 8.11 14.04
N GLY A 108 -8.70 6.82 13.80
CA GLY A 108 -8.15 6.31 12.55
C GLY A 108 -9.21 6.04 11.49
N GLY A 109 -10.35 5.49 11.89
CA GLY A 109 -11.28 4.86 10.98
C GLY A 109 -10.79 3.47 10.52
N LEU A 110 -11.73 2.56 10.29
CA LEU A 110 -11.48 1.23 9.75
C LEU A 110 -12.17 1.11 8.39
N LEU A 111 -11.40 0.81 7.34
CA LEU A 111 -11.97 0.54 6.01
C LEU A 111 -12.14 -0.95 5.78
N VAL A 112 -13.36 -1.42 5.51
CA VAL A 112 -13.67 -2.84 5.31
C VAL A 112 -14.45 -3.04 4.00
N PRO A 113 -14.09 -4.04 3.16
CA PRO A 113 -14.91 -4.43 2.03
C PRO A 113 -16.27 -5.04 2.45
N HIS A 114 -17.37 -4.50 1.91
CA HIS A 114 -18.77 -4.94 2.02
C HIS A 114 -18.99 -6.41 1.64
N HIS A 115 -18.30 -6.93 0.60
CA HIS A 115 -18.43 -8.33 0.23
C HIS A 115 -17.40 -9.20 0.93
N HIS A 116 -17.91 -9.84 1.97
CA HIS A 116 -17.24 -10.78 2.83
C HIS A 116 -16.86 -12.07 2.08
N GLN A 117 -15.88 -12.02 1.18
CA GLN A 117 -15.26 -13.24 0.69
C GLN A 117 -14.25 -13.74 1.73
N SER A 118 -14.27 -15.06 1.94
CA SER A 118 -13.56 -15.78 3.00
C SER A 118 -12.06 -15.50 2.92
N GLY A 119 -11.57 -14.60 3.78
CA GLY A 119 -10.21 -14.03 3.71
C GLY A 119 -10.14 -12.50 3.90
N GLY A 120 -11.28 -11.85 4.19
CA GLY A 120 -11.43 -10.40 4.28
C GLY A 120 -10.27 -9.66 4.94
N ARG A 121 -9.70 -8.72 4.18
CA ARG A 121 -8.76 -7.70 4.64
C ARG A 121 -9.51 -6.42 4.98
N ALA A 122 -8.97 -5.63 5.88
CA ALA A 122 -9.42 -4.28 6.18
C ALA A 122 -8.21 -3.35 6.34
N TYR A 123 -8.43 -2.06 6.46
CA TYR A 123 -7.35 -1.08 6.58
C TYR A 123 -7.56 -0.19 7.79
N TRP A 124 -6.59 -0.19 8.69
CA TRP A 124 -6.54 0.77 9.78
C TRP A 124 -5.81 2.02 9.31
N LEU A 125 -6.55 3.13 9.23
CA LEU A 125 -6.02 4.42 8.85
C LEU A 125 -5.34 5.05 10.07
N GLN A 126 -4.14 5.58 9.85
CA GLN A 126 -3.31 6.11 10.92
C GLN A 126 -2.90 7.55 10.57
N SER A 127 -1.61 7.86 10.62
CA SER A 127 -1.08 9.21 10.46
C SER A 127 -1.27 9.75 9.04
N LYS A 128 -1.44 11.07 8.94
CA LYS A 128 -1.40 11.77 7.67
C LYS A 128 0.04 11.82 7.15
N LEU A 129 0.24 11.43 5.90
CA LEU A 129 1.51 11.55 5.21
C LEU A 129 1.62 12.90 4.52
N HIS A 130 0.65 13.23 3.66
CA HIS A 130 0.67 14.45 2.84
C HIS A 130 -0.74 15.00 2.55
N ASN A 131 -0.82 16.28 2.17
CA ASN A 131 -2.01 16.86 1.55
C ASN A 131 -2.06 16.48 0.08
N ALA A 132 -3.27 16.25 -0.45
CA ALA A 132 -3.53 16.06 -1.88
C ALA A 132 -4.57 17.08 -2.35
N ILE A 133 -4.64 17.32 -3.67
CA ILE A 133 -5.56 18.33 -4.22
C ILE A 133 -7.03 18.04 -3.82
N TYR A 134 -7.42 16.76 -3.86
CA TYR A 134 -8.77 16.32 -3.53
C TYR A 134 -8.94 15.81 -2.09
N GLY A 135 -7.92 15.94 -1.24
CA GLY A 135 -7.97 15.42 0.12
C GLY A 135 -6.59 15.21 0.73
N GLN A 136 -6.26 13.96 1.07
CA GLN A 136 -5.01 13.64 1.77
C GLN A 136 -4.52 12.23 1.48
N VAL A 137 -3.23 12.00 1.73
CA VAL A 137 -2.64 10.67 1.77
C VAL A 137 -2.34 10.32 3.21
N ARG A 138 -2.79 9.15 3.66
CA ARG A 138 -2.56 8.63 5.02
C ARG A 138 -1.74 7.35 4.96
N TYR A 139 -0.95 7.13 6.00
CA TYR A 139 -0.36 5.84 6.30
C TYR A 139 -1.43 4.95 6.93
N GLY A 140 -1.35 3.66 6.69
CA GLY A 140 -2.18 2.68 7.36
C GLY A 140 -1.59 1.29 7.38
N THR A 141 -2.29 0.39 8.04
CA THR A 141 -1.89 -1.01 8.21
C THR A 141 -2.99 -1.93 7.71
N VAL A 142 -2.63 -2.96 6.97
CA VAL A 142 -3.56 -4.02 6.59
C VAL A 142 -3.96 -4.80 7.84
N LEU A 143 -5.25 -5.04 7.98
CA LEU A 143 -5.82 -5.91 8.98
C LEU A 143 -6.33 -7.19 8.34
N GLN A 144 -6.07 -8.32 8.99
CA GLN A 144 -6.63 -9.60 8.65
C GLN A 144 -7.78 -9.94 9.58
N LYS A 145 -8.88 -10.45 9.03
CA LYS A 145 -9.99 -10.92 9.86
C LYS A 145 -9.59 -12.18 10.65
N ILE A 146 -9.87 -12.18 11.94
CA ILE A 146 -9.70 -13.34 12.80
C ILE A 146 -10.86 -14.31 12.54
N HIS A 147 -10.55 -15.59 12.32
CA HIS A 147 -11.54 -16.62 12.00
C HIS A 147 -12.59 -16.76 13.10
N GLU A 148 -12.15 -16.81 14.36
CA GLU A 148 -13.00 -16.83 15.55
C GLU A 148 -12.75 -15.56 16.39
N PRO A 149 -13.71 -14.61 16.44
CA PRO A 149 -13.52 -13.39 17.19
C PRO A 149 -13.19 -13.64 18.67
N LEU A 150 -12.12 -13.02 19.15
CA LEU A 150 -11.69 -13.17 20.54
C LEU A 150 -12.56 -12.33 21.46
N GLN A 151 -13.06 -12.95 22.52
CA GLN A 151 -13.73 -12.26 23.62
C GLN A 151 -12.67 -11.83 24.64
N VAL A 152 -12.55 -10.53 24.84
CA VAL A 152 -11.54 -9.97 25.73
C VAL A 152 -12.20 -9.04 26.74
N MET A 153 -11.81 -9.18 27.99
CA MET A 153 -12.18 -8.25 29.05
C MET A 153 -11.20 -7.08 29.00
N LEU A 154 -11.68 -5.88 28.70
CA LEU A 154 -10.86 -4.68 28.72
C LEU A 154 -11.05 -3.93 30.04
N PRO A 155 -10.02 -3.21 30.52
CA PRO A 155 -10.15 -2.37 31.69
C PRO A 155 -11.19 -1.27 31.41
N PRO A 156 -11.87 -0.76 32.45
CA PRO A 156 -12.78 0.35 32.29
C PRO A 156 -12.05 1.55 31.64
N PRO A 157 -12.73 2.33 30.79
CA PRO A 157 -12.14 3.54 30.23
C PRO A 157 -11.70 4.48 31.36
N PRO A 158 -10.63 5.28 31.16
CA PRO A 158 -10.16 6.20 32.18
C PRO A 158 -11.29 7.16 32.59
N SER A 159 -11.70 7.12 33.85
CA SER A 159 -12.69 8.04 34.40
C SER A 159 -12.04 9.39 34.68
N ASN A 160 -12.59 10.48 34.16
CA ASN A 160 -12.14 11.85 34.47
C ASN A 160 -12.45 12.30 35.92
N ASP A 161 -13.10 11.44 36.71
CA ASP A 161 -13.52 11.77 38.08
C ASP A 161 -12.38 11.50 39.08
N ALA A 162 -11.52 12.50 39.26
CA ALA A 162 -10.47 12.53 40.27
C ALA A 162 -11.00 12.76 41.71
N SER A 163 -12.15 12.19 42.06
CA SER A 163 -12.74 12.38 43.40
C SER A 163 -13.53 11.18 43.90
N SER A 164 -12.84 10.09 44.21
CA SER A 164 -13.20 9.31 45.41
C SER A 164 -12.08 8.36 45.79
N SER A 165 -11.46 8.64 46.93
CA SER A 165 -10.64 7.72 47.69
C SER A 165 -11.48 6.54 48.18
N SER A 166 -11.63 5.50 47.35
CA SER A 166 -11.91 4.16 47.84
C SER A 166 -11.26 3.17 46.89
N SER A 167 -10.36 2.36 47.44
CA SER A 167 -9.69 1.22 46.81
C SER A 167 -10.70 0.15 46.39
N LYS A 168 -11.43 0.40 45.30
CA LYS A 168 -12.12 -0.64 44.54
C LYS A 168 -11.25 -0.93 43.33
N GLU A 169 -10.81 -2.18 43.21
CA GLU A 169 -10.18 -2.63 41.98
C GLU A 169 -11.11 -2.30 40.79
N PRO A 170 -10.56 -1.85 39.65
CA PRO A 170 -11.37 -1.56 38.48
C PRO A 170 -12.12 -2.84 38.05
N GLU A 171 -13.45 -2.77 38.03
CA GLU A 171 -14.31 -3.90 37.70
C GLU A 171 -14.21 -4.17 36.17
N TRP A 172 -13.42 -5.17 35.79
CA TRP A 172 -13.27 -5.63 34.40
C TRP A 172 -14.61 -6.21 33.92
N THR A 173 -15.46 -5.41 33.25
CA THR A 173 -16.86 -5.81 33.02
C THR A 173 -17.29 -5.79 31.56
N SER A 174 -16.58 -5.09 30.67
CA SER A 174 -16.96 -5.06 29.25
C SER A 174 -16.22 -6.13 28.45
N VAL A 175 -16.90 -7.23 28.16
CA VAL A 175 -16.46 -8.20 27.14
C VAL A 175 -16.56 -7.52 25.78
N LYS A 176 -15.43 -7.39 25.09
CA LYS A 176 -15.34 -6.86 23.73
C LYS A 176 -14.94 -7.97 22.77
N LEU A 177 -15.44 -7.87 21.55
CA LEU A 177 -15.08 -8.78 20.46
C LEU A 177 -13.97 -8.15 19.64
N ILE A 178 -12.85 -8.84 19.52
CA ILE A 178 -11.77 -8.50 18.60
C ILE A 178 -11.96 -9.34 17.34
N LYS A 179 -12.16 -8.67 16.21
CA LYS A 179 -12.45 -9.32 14.92
C LYS A 179 -11.29 -9.21 13.93
N TRP A 180 -10.31 -8.36 14.23
CA TRP A 180 -9.26 -7.97 13.31
C TRP A 180 -7.90 -8.04 13.98
N MET A 181 -6.89 -8.44 13.21
CA MET A 181 -5.50 -8.47 13.60
C MET A 181 -4.71 -7.60 12.63
N ALA A 182 -3.96 -6.65 13.15
CA ALA A 182 -3.02 -5.85 12.37
C ALA A 182 -1.85 -6.71 11.92
N THR A 183 -1.54 -6.62 10.63
CA THR A 183 -0.39 -7.31 10.04
C THR A 183 0.83 -6.38 10.02
N THR A 184 1.94 -6.87 9.48
CA THR A 184 3.13 -6.05 9.21
C THR A 184 3.07 -5.32 7.87
N GLU A 185 1.99 -5.48 7.12
CA GLU A 185 1.84 -4.90 5.79
C GLU A 185 1.34 -3.45 5.89
N ALA A 186 2.16 -2.53 5.39
CA ALA A 186 1.89 -1.11 5.39
C ALA A 186 1.30 -0.64 4.05
N VAL A 187 0.35 0.29 4.12
CA VAL A 187 -0.34 0.86 2.96
C VAL A 187 -0.32 2.38 2.96
N ALA A 188 -0.37 2.95 1.77
CA ALA A 188 -0.73 4.35 1.56
C ALA A 188 -2.20 4.40 1.13
N ILE A 189 -3.00 5.24 1.79
CA ILE A 189 -4.40 5.47 1.47
C ILE A 189 -4.55 6.89 0.98
N LYS A 190 -4.87 7.09 -0.30
CA LYS A 190 -5.28 8.39 -0.85
C LYS A 190 -6.78 8.54 -0.59
N GLU A 191 -7.12 9.34 0.42
CA GLU A 191 -8.48 9.72 0.83
C GLU A 191 -8.87 10.99 0.08
N MET A 192 -9.93 10.92 -0.73
CA MET A 192 -10.31 11.95 -1.69
C MET A 192 -11.79 12.29 -1.51
N SER A 193 -12.11 13.53 -1.24
CA SER A 193 -13.48 13.97 -0.97
C SER A 193 -14.34 13.98 -2.24
N TRP A 194 -15.50 13.33 -2.18
CA TRP A 194 -16.49 13.34 -3.25
C TRP A 194 -17.04 14.73 -3.54
N GLU A 195 -17.16 15.59 -2.53
CA GLU A 195 -17.57 16.98 -2.72
C GLU A 195 -16.53 17.73 -3.58
N HIS A 196 -15.24 17.61 -3.25
CA HIS A 196 -14.17 18.23 -4.03
C HIS A 196 -14.07 17.65 -5.44
N ILE A 197 -14.14 16.34 -5.59
CA ILE A 197 -14.12 15.67 -6.91
C ILE A 197 -15.27 16.20 -7.80
N ARG A 198 -16.50 16.26 -7.26
CA ARG A 198 -17.68 16.68 -8.02
C ARG A 198 -17.70 18.18 -8.33
N SER A 199 -17.19 19.02 -7.42
CA SER A 199 -17.24 20.48 -7.58
C SER A 199 -16.07 21.06 -8.39
N GLN A 200 -14.88 20.45 -8.32
CA GLN A 200 -13.66 20.99 -8.94
C GLN A 200 -13.06 20.09 -10.03
N GLY A 201 -13.56 18.86 -10.20
CA GLY A 201 -12.98 17.88 -11.13
C GLY A 201 -12.88 18.35 -12.59
N ALA A 202 -13.81 19.19 -13.05
CA ALA A 202 -13.78 19.72 -14.42
C ALA A 202 -12.79 20.89 -14.62
N GLN A 203 -12.29 21.50 -13.54
CA GLN A 203 -11.46 22.71 -13.60
C GLN A 203 -9.98 22.45 -13.29
N LEU A 204 -9.63 21.27 -12.79
CA LEU A 204 -8.28 20.90 -12.38
C LEU A 204 -7.65 19.94 -13.39
N ALA A 205 -6.31 19.99 -13.49
CA ALA A 205 -5.56 19.06 -14.33
C ALA A 205 -5.53 17.62 -13.77
N GLU A 206 -5.76 17.48 -12.47
CA GLU A 206 -5.81 16.18 -11.78
C GLU A 206 -7.25 15.63 -11.83
N ASP A 207 -7.46 14.43 -12.36
CA ASP A 207 -8.73 13.69 -12.35
C ASP A 207 -8.58 12.36 -11.61
N PRO A 208 -8.94 12.29 -10.31
CA PRO A 208 -8.75 11.10 -9.48
C PRO A 208 -9.45 9.85 -10.01
N ILE A 209 -10.53 10.05 -10.74
CA ILE A 209 -11.37 8.99 -11.29
C ILE A 209 -10.66 8.32 -12.47
N LYS A 210 -10.03 9.13 -13.34
CA LYS A 210 -9.14 8.59 -14.39
C LYS A 210 -7.89 7.92 -13.84
N GLU A 211 -7.31 8.43 -12.76
CA GLU A 211 -6.14 7.81 -12.11
C GLU A 211 -6.45 6.39 -11.64
N VAL A 212 -7.52 6.20 -10.86
CA VAL A 212 -7.90 4.87 -10.36
C VAL A 212 -8.36 3.95 -11.49
N GLY A 213 -9.05 4.49 -12.50
CA GLY A 213 -9.45 3.73 -13.69
C GLY A 213 -8.26 3.21 -14.49
N ALA A 214 -7.22 4.04 -14.70
CA ALA A 214 -5.99 3.63 -15.38
C ALA A 214 -5.24 2.53 -14.61
N MET A 215 -5.18 2.63 -13.28
CA MET A 215 -4.56 1.61 -12.43
C MET A 215 -5.32 0.28 -12.46
N GLN A 216 -6.66 0.30 -12.43
CA GLN A 216 -7.49 -0.91 -12.56
C GLN A 216 -7.37 -1.56 -13.94
N TYR A 217 -7.41 -0.74 -15.00
CA TYR A 217 -7.18 -1.20 -16.37
C TYR A 217 -5.83 -1.93 -16.48
N LEU A 218 -4.75 -1.31 -15.97
CA LEU A 218 -3.44 -1.92 -16.01
C LEU A 218 -3.39 -3.21 -15.19
N GLN A 219 -4.03 -3.25 -14.03
CA GLN A 219 -4.08 -4.45 -13.19
C GLN A 219 -4.77 -5.62 -13.89
N ASN A 220 -5.89 -5.36 -14.55
CA ASN A 220 -6.59 -6.35 -15.35
C ASN A 220 -5.74 -6.81 -16.54
N TRP A 221 -5.07 -5.87 -17.23
CA TRP A 221 -4.16 -6.19 -18.33
C TRP A 221 -3.00 -7.08 -17.88
N VAL A 222 -2.31 -6.73 -16.79
CA VAL A 222 -1.21 -7.53 -16.23
C VAL A 222 -1.69 -8.92 -15.83
N ASN A 223 -2.85 -9.03 -15.17
CA ASN A 223 -3.41 -10.31 -14.75
C ASN A 223 -3.83 -11.20 -15.93
N ALA A 224 -4.41 -10.61 -16.99
CA ALA A 224 -4.77 -11.33 -18.20
C ALA A 224 -3.53 -11.85 -18.93
N ASN A 225 -2.50 -11.02 -19.03
CA ASN A 225 -1.27 -11.35 -19.76
C ASN A 225 -0.32 -12.27 -18.98
N ALA A 226 -0.41 -12.33 -17.65
CA ALA A 226 0.35 -13.28 -16.83
C ALA A 226 0.05 -14.76 -17.17
N ASN A 227 -1.13 -15.04 -17.75
CA ASN A 227 -1.55 -16.40 -18.11
C ASN A 227 -1.20 -16.81 -19.56
N HIS A 228 -0.74 -15.88 -20.41
CA HIS A 228 -0.42 -16.17 -21.81
C HIS A 228 1.07 -16.49 -22.01
N GLN A 229 1.47 -17.73 -21.74
CA GLN A 229 2.77 -18.32 -22.08
C GLN A 229 2.97 -18.58 -23.60
N GLY A 230 2.62 -17.61 -24.46
CA GLY A 230 2.55 -17.81 -25.93
C GLY A 230 3.61 -17.08 -26.76
N LEU A 231 4.49 -16.27 -26.16
CA LEU A 231 5.51 -15.50 -26.88
C LEU A 231 6.82 -16.30 -27.04
N SER A 232 7.50 -16.10 -28.18
CA SER A 232 8.75 -16.78 -28.53
C SER A 232 9.80 -16.64 -27.43
N ALA A 233 10.63 -17.66 -27.24
CA ALA A 233 11.64 -17.73 -26.17
C ALA A 233 12.63 -16.54 -26.15
N ASP A 234 12.72 -15.79 -27.25
CA ASP A 234 13.63 -14.65 -27.42
C ASP A 234 12.99 -13.27 -27.16
N ASP A 235 11.73 -13.20 -26.69
CA ASP A 235 11.11 -11.92 -26.31
C ASP A 235 11.61 -11.46 -24.92
N PRO A 236 12.36 -10.34 -24.81
CA PRO A 236 12.85 -9.82 -23.53
C PRO A 236 11.73 -9.38 -22.56
N HIS A 237 10.46 -9.40 -22.98
CA HIS A 237 9.29 -9.02 -22.19
C HIS A 237 8.44 -10.21 -21.71
N ARG A 238 8.87 -11.45 -21.98
CA ARG A 238 8.19 -12.70 -21.62
C ARG A 238 8.04 -12.94 -20.11
N ASP A 239 8.84 -12.26 -19.29
CA ASP A 239 8.88 -12.46 -17.84
C ASP A 239 8.04 -11.44 -17.05
N ILE A 240 7.23 -10.57 -17.68
CA ILE A 240 6.43 -9.58 -16.93
C ILE A 240 5.30 -10.29 -16.16
N THR A 241 5.32 -10.17 -14.85
CA THR A 241 4.34 -10.72 -13.90
C THR A 241 3.78 -9.62 -12.99
N PRO A 242 2.69 -9.89 -12.24
CA PRO A 242 2.17 -8.96 -11.24
C PRO A 242 3.24 -8.48 -10.24
N GLU A 243 4.22 -9.32 -9.92
CA GLU A 243 5.27 -9.02 -8.95
C GLU A 243 6.50 -8.30 -9.53
N ASN A 244 6.71 -8.27 -10.86
CA ASN A 244 7.91 -7.64 -11.45
C ASN A 244 7.61 -6.58 -12.52
N ASN A 245 6.36 -6.11 -12.63
CA ASN A 245 5.99 -5.05 -13.57
C ASN A 245 6.54 -3.65 -13.16
N HIS A 246 7.01 -3.47 -11.93
CA HIS A 246 7.57 -2.22 -11.39
C HIS A 246 6.63 -0.99 -11.41
N ILE A 247 5.33 -1.21 -11.57
CA ILE A 247 4.30 -0.17 -11.54
C ILE A 247 3.52 -0.27 -10.21
N MET A 248 3.20 0.88 -9.64
CA MET A 248 2.34 0.95 -8.46
C MET A 248 0.91 0.61 -8.84
N MET A 249 0.39 -0.45 -8.24
CA MET A 249 -0.95 -0.96 -8.50
C MET A 249 -1.87 -0.73 -7.30
N LEU A 250 -3.17 -0.66 -7.58
CA LEU A 250 -4.19 -0.66 -6.54
C LEU A 250 -4.20 -1.99 -5.81
N MET A 251 -4.25 -1.93 -4.48
CA MET A 251 -4.63 -3.06 -3.66
C MET A 251 -6.14 -3.17 -3.59
N ASP A 252 -6.80 -2.06 -3.24
CA ASP A 252 -8.25 -1.91 -3.12
C ASP A 252 -8.69 -0.50 -3.49
N LEU A 253 -9.95 -0.38 -3.91
CA LEU A 253 -10.65 0.89 -4.12
C LEU A 253 -11.97 0.87 -3.34
N LEU A 254 -12.07 1.74 -2.34
CA LEU A 254 -13.20 1.78 -1.39
C LEU A 254 -13.84 3.17 -1.41
N SER A 255 -15.08 3.30 -0.96
CA SER A 255 -15.76 4.60 -0.89
C SER A 255 -16.75 4.65 0.24
N ASP A 256 -17.01 5.81 0.83
CA ASP A 256 -18.23 6.07 1.59
C ASP A 256 -19.04 7.18 0.94
N ASP A 257 -19.99 7.72 1.70
CA ASP A 257 -20.84 8.83 1.26
C ASP A 257 -20.04 10.12 1.03
N ASP A 258 -18.86 10.26 1.66
CA ASP A 258 -18.07 11.49 1.71
C ASP A 258 -16.76 11.42 0.92
N HIS A 259 -16.14 10.24 0.81
CA HIS A 259 -14.80 10.04 0.26
C HIS A 259 -14.66 8.79 -0.62
N LEU A 260 -13.73 8.88 -1.57
CA LEU A 260 -13.11 7.79 -2.31
C LEU A 260 -11.73 7.48 -1.72
N TYR A 261 -11.40 6.21 -1.57
CA TYR A 261 -10.16 5.71 -0.98
C TYR A 261 -9.43 4.82 -1.98
N SER A 262 -8.28 5.28 -2.47
CA SER A 262 -7.35 4.47 -3.28
C SER A 262 -6.26 3.91 -2.36
N ILE A 263 -6.17 2.59 -2.26
CA ILE A 263 -5.23 1.90 -1.39
C ILE A 263 -4.11 1.29 -2.22
N THR A 264 -2.85 1.63 -1.89
CA THR A 264 -1.65 1.10 -2.55
C THR A 264 -0.64 0.60 -1.52
N PRO A 265 0.35 -0.23 -1.91
CA PRO A 265 1.45 -0.58 -1.02
C PRO A 265 2.22 0.67 -0.57
N PHE A 266 2.65 0.71 0.69
CA PHE A 266 3.44 1.83 1.21
C PHE A 266 4.91 1.75 0.75
N ALA A 267 5.34 2.73 -0.03
CA ALA A 267 6.74 2.86 -0.47
C ALA A 267 7.63 3.46 0.64
N LYS A 268 8.07 2.62 1.59
CA LYS A 268 8.80 3.02 2.80
C LYS A 268 10.10 3.82 2.61
N HIS A 269 10.68 3.83 1.42
CA HIS A 269 11.95 4.51 1.13
C HIS A 269 11.78 5.84 0.39
N GLY A 270 10.55 6.33 0.26
CA GLY A 270 10.28 7.61 -0.41
C GLY A 270 10.54 7.56 -1.91
N ARG A 271 10.83 8.72 -2.50
CA ARG A 271 11.00 8.88 -3.96
C ARG A 271 12.43 8.57 -4.36
N LEU A 272 12.61 8.18 -5.62
CA LEU A 272 13.95 7.97 -6.18
C LEU A 272 14.77 9.26 -6.16
N LEU A 273 14.13 10.41 -6.38
CA LEU A 273 14.75 11.73 -6.25
C LEU A 273 15.39 11.94 -4.86
N ASP A 274 14.71 11.56 -3.78
CA ASP A 274 15.21 11.74 -2.41
C ASP A 274 16.51 10.92 -2.20
N ILE A 275 16.59 9.74 -2.84
CA ILE A 275 17.79 8.89 -2.83
C ILE A 275 18.93 9.53 -3.64
N ILE A 276 18.62 10.11 -4.80
CA ILE A 276 19.60 10.79 -5.66
C ILE A 276 20.19 12.00 -4.95
N GLU A 277 19.34 12.83 -4.33
CA GLU A 277 19.75 14.03 -3.59
C GLU A 277 20.67 13.66 -2.40
N GLY A 278 20.38 12.57 -1.71
CA GLY A 278 21.22 12.08 -0.60
C GLY A 278 22.59 11.52 -1.01
N LYS A 279 22.76 11.03 -2.25
CA LYS A 279 24.00 10.42 -2.75
C LYS A 279 24.78 11.29 -3.74
N SER A 280 24.24 12.41 -4.19
CA SER A 280 24.71 13.23 -5.33
C SER A 280 24.67 12.53 -6.69
N ARG A 281 25.17 11.29 -6.82
CA ARG A 281 25.09 10.47 -8.05
C ARG A 281 25.08 8.98 -7.75
N PHE A 282 24.53 8.20 -8.68
CA PHE A 282 24.66 6.74 -8.67
C PHE A 282 25.95 6.29 -9.36
N SER A 283 26.53 5.19 -8.87
CA SER A 283 27.49 4.41 -9.64
C SER A 283 26.80 3.76 -10.86
N GLU A 284 27.58 3.37 -11.87
CA GLU A 284 27.02 2.72 -13.06
C GLU A 284 26.19 1.46 -12.72
N PRO A 285 26.60 0.56 -11.81
CA PRO A 285 25.78 -0.58 -11.42
C PRO A 285 24.46 -0.20 -10.75
N GLU A 286 24.45 0.85 -9.91
CA GLU A 286 23.23 1.35 -9.25
C GLU A 286 22.30 2.00 -10.28
N ALA A 287 22.84 2.83 -11.18
CA ALA A 287 22.07 3.46 -12.25
C ALA A 287 21.44 2.40 -13.17
N ARG A 288 22.21 1.35 -13.54
CA ARG A 288 21.72 0.22 -14.33
C ARG A 288 20.58 -0.53 -13.62
N TYR A 289 20.69 -0.72 -12.30
CA TYR A 289 19.65 -1.36 -11.51
C TYR A 289 18.33 -0.58 -11.55
N TRP A 290 18.36 0.73 -11.30
CA TRP A 290 17.17 1.58 -11.35
C TRP A 290 16.60 1.70 -12.77
N MET A 291 17.47 1.95 -13.75
CA MET A 291 17.06 2.12 -15.14
C MET A 291 16.37 0.87 -15.69
N ARG A 292 16.85 -0.33 -15.32
CA ARG A 292 16.20 -1.58 -15.74
C ARG A 292 14.77 -1.66 -15.26
N GLN A 293 14.51 -1.35 -13.98
CA GLN A 293 13.15 -1.40 -13.43
C GLN A 293 12.23 -0.35 -14.07
N ILE A 294 12.73 0.87 -14.27
CA ILE A 294 11.99 1.94 -14.95
C ILE A 294 11.64 1.53 -16.39
N LEU A 295 12.61 1.01 -17.14
CA LEU A 295 12.39 0.58 -18.52
C LEU A 295 11.44 -0.62 -18.61
N THR A 296 11.51 -1.56 -17.66
CA THR A 296 10.54 -2.66 -17.57
C THR A 296 9.12 -2.12 -17.34
N GLY A 297 8.92 -1.22 -16.37
CA GLY A 297 7.61 -0.62 -16.14
C GLY A 297 7.10 0.19 -17.34
N LEU A 298 7.96 0.96 -17.99
CA LEU A 298 7.59 1.69 -19.22
C LEU A 298 7.22 0.74 -20.37
N ALA A 299 7.88 -0.43 -20.48
CA ALA A 299 7.52 -1.44 -21.46
C ALA A 299 6.13 -2.02 -21.17
N VAL A 300 5.80 -2.29 -19.89
CA VAL A 300 4.46 -2.74 -19.49
C VAL A 300 3.41 -1.69 -19.88
N LEU A 301 3.62 -0.42 -19.53
CA LEU A 301 2.70 0.67 -19.90
C LEU A 301 2.51 0.75 -21.40
N LYS A 302 3.60 0.77 -22.17
CA LYS A 302 3.57 0.82 -23.64
C LYS A 302 2.77 -0.36 -24.22
N ASN A 303 3.00 -1.58 -23.72
CA ASN A 303 2.31 -2.78 -24.21
C ASN A 303 0.83 -2.80 -23.83
N ALA A 304 0.46 -2.16 -22.72
CA ALA A 304 -0.93 -1.93 -22.33
C ALA A 304 -1.59 -0.75 -23.08
N GLY A 305 -0.86 -0.05 -23.95
CA GLY A 305 -1.35 1.14 -24.65
C GLY A 305 -1.45 2.39 -23.76
N VAL A 306 -0.78 2.39 -22.62
CA VAL A 306 -0.80 3.47 -21.62
C VAL A 306 0.48 4.31 -21.73
N THR A 307 0.32 5.63 -21.72
CA THR A 307 1.39 6.62 -21.69
C THR A 307 1.35 7.36 -20.36
N HIS A 308 2.42 7.27 -19.57
CA HIS A 308 2.50 7.90 -18.25
C HIS A 308 2.40 9.44 -18.26
N ARG A 309 2.98 10.08 -19.29
CA ARG A 309 3.01 11.55 -19.53
C ARG A 309 3.66 12.45 -18.48
N ASP A 310 3.93 11.97 -17.28
CA ASP A 310 4.57 12.79 -16.23
C ASP A 310 5.68 12.01 -15.51
N MET A 311 6.59 11.41 -16.28
CA MET A 311 7.71 10.63 -15.73
C MET A 311 8.79 11.57 -15.18
N SER A 312 9.05 11.47 -13.87
CA SER A 312 10.17 12.11 -13.20
C SER A 312 10.77 11.16 -12.15
N PRO A 313 12.03 11.35 -11.73
CA PRO A 313 12.59 10.71 -10.54
C PRO A 313 11.83 11.05 -9.26
#